data_AF-K1Q5N1-F1
#
_entry.id   AF-K1Q5N1-F1
#
_cell.length_a   1.000
_cell.length_b   1.000
_cell.length_c   1.000
_cell.angle_alpha   90.00
_cell.angle_beta   90.00
_cell.angle_gamma   90.00
#
_symmetry.space_group_name_H-M   'P 1'
#
loop_
_entity.id
_entity.type
_entity.pdbx_description
1 polymer ?
#
loop_
_entity_poly.entity_id
_entity_poly.type
_entity_poly.pdbx_seq_one_letter_code
_entity_poly.pdbx_strand_id
1 'polypeptide(L)'
;MSLLNQGRNEIRFNNSDGKCLLENWVEERQVADYDKIDKDEKITSSAQIFRDGHSGILTTELDARVDNVTTVRHSYKKPEPCGVRLVGKKEELHKLMLLEKVGREVFADELNPPEPEPLDFRSVTMKDFNKPEFVSKKPVPTKTHDYRKDQPVTFWSEHKDVIHGVSQKKTGDTPFRKNDAFSKPIGEYWNEPGPHELEDYPKM
;
A
#
# COMPACT_ATOMS: atom_id res chain seq x y z
N MET A 1 -48.76 2.24 92.78
CA MET A 1 -49.29 1.62 91.55
C MET A 1 -50.63 2.30 91.28
N SER A 2 -50.83 3.19 90.30
CA SER A 2 -50.02 3.66 89.17
C SER A 2 -50.42 5.10 88.83
N LEU A 3 -49.43 5.97 88.63
CA LEU A 3 -49.56 7.34 88.10
C LEU A 3 -49.82 7.31 86.59
N LEU A 4 -51.02 6.93 86.18
CA LEU A 4 -51.48 7.03 84.79
C LEU A 4 -52.82 7.77 84.82
N ASN A 5 -52.91 8.91 84.13
CA ASN A 5 -54.12 9.71 83.85
C ASN A 5 -54.15 11.15 84.39
N GLN A 6 -53.00 11.77 84.69
CA GLN A 6 -52.91 13.23 84.71
C GLN A 6 -52.49 13.71 83.33
N GLY A 7 -53.47 14.17 82.53
CA GLY A 7 -53.20 14.91 81.28
C GLY A 7 -53.79 14.36 79.99
N ARG A 8 -54.64 13.32 80.02
CA ARG A 8 -55.39 12.89 78.83
C ARG A 8 -56.88 13.18 79.01
N ASN A 9 -57.38 14.13 78.23
CA ASN A 9 -58.82 14.32 78.02
C ASN A 9 -59.32 13.10 77.21
N GLU A 10 -59.74 12.03 77.90
CA GLU A 10 -60.28 10.82 77.26
C GLU A 10 -61.81 10.81 77.20
N ILE A 11 -62.44 11.98 77.17
CA ILE A 11 -63.79 12.10 76.59
C ILE A 11 -63.56 12.57 75.16
N ARG A 12 -63.43 11.63 74.21
CA ARG A 12 -63.40 11.97 72.79
C ARG A 12 -64.77 12.52 72.42
N PHE A 13 -64.94 13.83 72.51
CA PHE A 13 -66.11 14.48 71.94
C PHE A 13 -65.95 14.43 70.42
N ASN A 14 -67.02 14.05 69.70
CA ASN A 14 -66.97 14.02 68.25
C ASN A 14 -66.81 15.45 67.71
N ASN A 15 -65.57 15.87 67.43
CA ASN A 15 -65.21 17.25 67.06
C ASN A 15 -65.71 17.67 65.67
N SER A 16 -66.43 16.78 64.97
CA SER A 16 -67.02 17.06 63.65
C SER A 16 -65.97 17.57 62.65
N ASP A 17 -64.78 16.95 62.64
CA ASP A 17 -63.63 17.27 61.78
C ASP A 17 -63.25 18.76 61.82
N GLY A 18 -62.95 19.27 63.01
CA GLY A 18 -62.55 20.67 63.21
C GLY A 18 -63.66 21.71 63.08
N LYS A 19 -64.93 21.34 62.89
CA LYS A 19 -66.05 22.32 62.83
C LYS A 19 -66.29 23.00 64.17
N CYS A 20 -66.09 22.27 65.27
CA CYS A 20 -66.18 22.80 66.63
C CYS A 20 -64.81 23.27 67.14
N LEU A 21 -64.77 24.24 68.05
CA LEU A 21 -63.53 24.76 68.67
C LEU A 21 -63.10 23.91 69.87
N LEU A 22 -63.16 22.58 69.73
CA LEU A 22 -62.79 21.62 70.76
C LEU A 22 -61.51 20.89 70.36
N GLU A 23 -60.74 20.42 71.34
CA GLU A 23 -59.50 19.66 71.13
C GLU A 23 -58.53 20.32 70.12
N ASN A 24 -58.06 19.58 69.12
CA ASN A 24 -57.02 19.97 68.16
C ASN A 24 -57.60 20.68 66.91
N TRP A 25 -58.65 21.48 67.08
CA TRP A 25 -59.40 22.08 65.97
C TRP A 25 -58.54 22.97 65.05
N VAL A 26 -57.46 23.57 65.56
CA VAL A 26 -56.56 24.44 64.77
C VAL A 26 -55.78 23.61 63.75
N GLU A 27 -55.13 22.54 64.20
CA GLU A 27 -54.39 21.62 63.33
C GLU A 27 -55.34 20.92 62.37
N GLU A 28 -56.50 20.45 62.86
CA GLU A 28 -57.52 19.80 62.02
C GLU A 28 -57.98 20.71 60.86
N ARG A 29 -58.17 22.01 61.11
CA ARG A 29 -58.53 22.96 60.05
C ARG A 29 -57.39 23.30 59.10
N GLN A 30 -56.16 23.41 59.61
CA GLN A 30 -54.99 23.67 58.77
C GLN A 30 -54.65 22.47 57.88
N VAL A 31 -54.95 21.25 58.36
CA VAL A 31 -54.68 20.01 57.63
C VAL A 31 -55.87 19.52 56.79
N ALA A 32 -57.06 20.10 56.99
CA ALA A 32 -58.29 19.72 56.28
C ALA A 32 -58.17 19.68 54.75
N ASP A 33 -57.33 20.52 54.16
CA ASP A 33 -57.09 20.52 52.70
C ASP A 33 -56.17 19.37 52.25
N TYR A 34 -55.28 18.87 53.10
CA TYR A 34 -54.43 17.71 52.83
C TYR A 34 -55.17 16.37 53.06
N ASP A 35 -56.16 16.35 53.95
CA ASP A 35 -57.00 15.17 54.23
C ASP A 35 -58.08 14.90 53.17
N LYS A 36 -58.32 15.88 52.26
CA LYS A 36 -59.11 15.67 51.05
C LYS A 36 -58.31 14.81 50.07
N ILE A 37 -58.26 13.51 50.37
CA ILE A 37 -57.76 12.51 49.43
C ILE A 37 -58.75 12.52 48.26
N ASP A 38 -58.37 13.16 47.15
CA ASP A 38 -58.98 12.83 45.87
C ASP A 38 -58.87 11.33 45.72
N LYS A 39 -60.00 10.67 45.47
CA LYS A 39 -60.11 9.21 45.35
C LYS A 39 -59.43 8.72 44.06
N ASP A 40 -58.17 9.06 43.87
CA ASP A 40 -57.32 8.39 42.91
C ASP A 40 -57.10 6.98 43.44
N GLU A 41 -57.67 6.00 42.74
CA GLU A 41 -57.76 4.58 43.12
C GLU A 41 -56.41 3.90 43.47
N LYS A 42 -55.28 4.59 43.27
CA LYS A 42 -53.92 4.08 43.44
C LYS A 42 -53.29 4.38 44.80
N ILE A 43 -53.82 5.32 45.58
CA ILE A 43 -53.22 5.73 46.86
C ILE A 43 -53.98 5.07 48.01
N THR A 44 -53.33 4.13 48.69
CA THR A 44 -53.94 3.28 49.74
C THR A 44 -53.78 3.84 51.15
N SER A 45 -52.91 4.83 51.33
CA SER A 45 -52.59 5.42 52.63
C SER A 45 -52.12 6.86 52.47
N SER A 46 -52.52 7.75 53.37
CA SER A 46 -52.04 9.14 53.42
C SER A 46 -50.52 9.25 53.57
N ALA A 47 -49.88 8.23 54.16
CA ALA A 47 -48.42 8.15 54.26
C ALA A 47 -47.71 7.99 52.91
N GLN A 48 -48.40 7.50 51.86
CA GLN A 48 -47.81 7.40 50.51
C GLN A 48 -47.67 8.78 49.86
N ILE A 49 -48.51 9.76 50.21
CA ILE A 49 -48.48 11.12 49.65
C ILE A 49 -47.19 11.85 50.06
N PHE A 50 -46.74 11.64 51.29
CA PHE A 50 -45.56 12.29 51.84
C PHE A 50 -44.30 11.42 51.79
N ARG A 51 -44.35 10.25 51.14
CA ARG A 51 -43.21 9.32 51.04
C ARG A 51 -42.00 9.99 50.37
N ASP A 52 -42.27 10.86 49.42
CA ASP A 52 -41.25 11.52 48.60
C ASP A 52 -40.93 12.95 49.09
N GLY A 53 -41.49 13.36 50.25
CA GLY A 53 -41.27 14.66 50.87
C GLY A 53 -42.31 15.73 50.50
N HIS A 54 -42.15 16.94 51.05
CA HIS A 54 -43.05 18.07 50.77
C HIS A 54 -42.67 18.78 49.48
N SER A 55 -43.66 18.95 48.59
CA SER A 55 -43.54 19.79 47.40
C SER A 55 -43.26 21.25 47.80
N GLY A 56 -42.32 21.92 47.12
CA GLY A 56 -42.08 23.35 47.29
C GLY A 56 -41.03 23.75 48.35
N ILE A 57 -40.43 22.80 49.09
CA ILE A 57 -39.35 23.12 50.05
C ILE A 57 -38.01 23.35 49.34
N LEU A 58 -37.70 22.51 48.35
CA LEU A 58 -36.39 22.51 47.67
C LEU A 58 -36.41 23.20 46.30
N THR A 59 -37.59 23.30 45.67
CA THR A 59 -37.77 23.91 44.35
C THR A 59 -38.96 24.86 44.38
N THR A 60 -38.83 26.03 43.77
CA THR A 60 -39.93 26.99 43.59
C THR A 60 -40.94 26.51 42.55
N GLU A 61 -40.49 25.64 41.65
CA GLU A 61 -41.32 25.00 40.63
C GLU A 61 -41.84 23.67 41.17
N LEU A 62 -43.16 23.56 41.36
CA LEU A 62 -43.82 22.41 41.96
C LEU A 62 -43.75 21.15 41.07
N ASP A 63 -43.74 21.35 39.75
CA ASP A 63 -43.69 20.27 38.75
C ASP A 63 -42.26 19.95 38.27
N ALA A 64 -41.25 20.66 38.78
CA ALA A 64 -39.88 20.48 38.34
C ALA A 64 -39.35 19.13 38.82
N ARG A 65 -39.09 18.24 37.85
CA ARG A 65 -38.42 16.97 38.11
C ARG A 65 -36.97 17.25 38.50
N VAL A 66 -36.51 16.65 39.58
CA VAL A 66 -35.10 16.76 40.01
C VAL A 66 -34.19 16.32 38.86
N ASP A 67 -33.28 17.20 38.46
CA ASP A 67 -32.27 16.91 37.45
C ASP A 67 -31.42 15.72 37.92
N ASN A 68 -31.32 14.68 37.09
CA ASN A 68 -30.49 13.49 37.36
C ASN A 68 -28.98 13.78 37.15
N VAL A 69 -28.53 14.98 37.51
CA VAL A 69 -27.16 15.44 37.30
C VAL A 69 -26.43 15.38 38.63
N THR A 70 -25.35 14.60 38.68
CA THR A 70 -24.49 14.57 39.86
C THR A 70 -23.82 15.92 40.07
N THR A 71 -23.52 16.27 41.33
CA THR A 71 -22.80 17.51 41.68
C THR A 71 -21.51 17.68 40.89
N VAL A 72 -20.79 16.58 40.64
CA VAL A 72 -19.58 16.55 39.80
C VAL A 72 -19.89 16.96 38.36
N ARG A 73 -20.92 16.40 37.73
CA ARG A 73 -21.29 16.76 36.34
C ARG A 73 -21.82 18.19 36.23
N HIS A 74 -22.43 18.70 37.28
CA HIS A 74 -22.91 20.08 37.30
C HIS A 74 -21.75 21.08 37.41
N SER A 75 -20.78 20.82 38.29
CA SER A 75 -19.64 21.70 38.55
C SER A 75 -18.55 21.62 37.47
N TYR A 76 -18.30 20.44 36.92
CA TYR A 76 -17.23 20.21 35.95
C TYR A 76 -17.79 20.05 34.54
N LYS A 77 -18.33 21.14 33.99
CA LYS A 77 -18.77 21.20 32.59
C LYS A 77 -17.56 21.26 31.65
N LYS A 78 -17.75 20.74 30.43
CA LYS A 78 -16.73 20.85 29.38
C LYS A 78 -16.48 22.35 29.11
N PRO A 79 -15.23 22.81 29.06
CA PRO A 79 -14.94 24.19 28.74
C PRO A 79 -15.43 24.49 27.33
N GLU A 80 -16.26 25.52 27.19
CA GLU A 80 -16.66 26.01 25.89
C GLU A 80 -15.54 26.86 25.31
N PRO A 81 -15.31 26.79 23.98
CA PRO A 81 -14.33 27.67 23.36
C PRO A 81 -14.76 29.12 23.57
N CYS A 82 -13.77 29.98 23.82
CA CYS A 82 -14.02 31.41 23.95
C CYS A 82 -14.71 31.89 22.65
N GLY A 83 -15.94 32.39 22.73
CA GLY A 83 -16.76 32.79 21.57
C GLY A 83 -16.23 34.00 20.79
N VAL A 84 -14.99 34.41 21.09
CA VAL A 84 -14.27 35.51 20.46
C VAL A 84 -13.17 34.97 19.57
N ARG A 85 -12.93 35.66 18.45
CA ARG A 85 -11.88 35.29 17.53
C ARG A 85 -10.51 35.61 18.12
N LEU A 86 -9.64 34.60 18.22
CA LEU A 86 -8.28 34.76 18.76
C LEU A 86 -7.25 35.20 17.71
N VAL A 87 -7.53 35.00 16.42
CA VAL A 87 -6.58 35.22 15.31
C VAL A 87 -7.18 36.18 14.28
N GLY A 88 -6.37 37.09 13.73
CA GLY A 88 -6.83 38.02 12.70
C GLY A 88 -7.10 37.34 11.35
N LYS A 89 -8.00 37.91 10.53
CA LYS A 89 -8.34 37.39 9.17
C LYS A 89 -7.10 37.18 8.29
N LYS A 90 -6.18 38.14 8.32
CA LYS A 90 -4.96 38.10 7.50
C LYS A 90 -4.06 36.93 7.86
N GLU A 91 -3.85 36.71 9.15
CA GLU A 91 -2.99 35.63 9.64
C GLU A 91 -3.59 34.26 9.31
N GLU A 92 -4.91 34.09 9.48
CA GLU A 92 -5.61 32.87 9.11
C GLU A 92 -5.48 32.57 7.62
N LEU A 93 -5.69 33.58 6.76
CA LEU A 93 -5.54 33.42 5.31
C LEU A 93 -4.10 33.10 4.90
N HIS A 94 -3.12 33.74 5.54
CA HIS A 94 -1.70 33.41 5.35
C HIS A 94 -1.38 31.97 5.78
N LYS A 95 -1.93 31.49 6.90
CA LYS A 95 -1.73 30.11 7.38
C LYS A 95 -2.32 29.10 6.40
N LEU A 96 -3.51 29.36 5.87
CA LEU A 96 -4.13 28.49 4.85
C LEU A 96 -3.29 28.44 3.58
N MET A 97 -2.82 29.59 3.08
CA MET A 97 -1.97 29.65 1.90
C MET A 97 -0.63 28.93 2.11
N LEU A 98 -0.03 29.08 3.29
CA LEU A 98 1.20 28.38 3.64
C LEU A 98 0.97 26.86 3.68
N LEU A 99 -0.12 26.41 4.30
CA LEU A 99 -0.45 24.99 4.41
C LEU A 99 -0.71 24.36 3.04
N GLU A 100 -1.39 25.08 2.14
CA GLU A 100 -1.58 24.65 0.75
C GLU A 100 -0.26 24.57 -0.02
N LYS A 101 0.65 25.53 0.20
CA LYS A 101 1.97 25.53 -0.43
C LYS A 101 2.83 24.36 0.06
N VAL A 102 2.94 24.20 1.38
CA VAL A 102 3.69 23.10 2.01
C VAL A 102 3.10 21.75 1.60
N GLY A 103 1.77 21.63 1.59
CA GLY A 103 1.10 20.39 1.15
C GLY A 103 1.42 20.05 -0.30
N ARG A 104 1.51 21.03 -1.20
CA ARG A 104 1.93 20.83 -2.59
C ARG A 104 3.38 20.40 -2.71
N GLU A 105 4.29 21.04 -1.98
CA GLU A 105 5.72 20.72 -1.98
C GLU A 105 5.95 19.29 -1.44
N VAL A 106 5.39 18.97 -0.27
CA VAL A 106 5.48 17.61 0.32
C VAL A 106 4.87 16.55 -0.60
N PHE A 107 3.74 16.85 -1.24
CA PHE A 107 3.15 15.90 -2.18
C PHE A 107 4.03 15.66 -3.41
N ALA A 108 4.64 16.72 -3.96
CA ALA A 108 5.50 16.64 -5.13
C ALA A 108 6.85 15.98 -4.83
N ASP A 109 7.42 16.18 -3.64
CA ASP A 109 8.78 15.72 -3.33
C ASP A 109 8.79 14.37 -2.60
N GLU A 110 7.89 14.14 -1.64
CA GLU A 110 7.91 12.96 -0.76
C GLU A 110 6.90 11.89 -1.18
N LEU A 111 5.64 12.29 -1.47
CA LEU A 111 4.56 11.33 -1.73
C LEU A 111 4.52 10.85 -3.17
N ASN A 112 4.81 11.74 -4.12
CA ASN A 112 4.86 11.43 -5.53
C ASN A 112 6.02 12.18 -6.20
N PRO A 113 7.28 11.80 -5.86
CA PRO A 113 8.44 12.33 -6.54
C PRO A 113 8.28 12.18 -8.06
N PRO A 114 8.70 13.19 -8.85
CA PRO A 114 8.65 13.08 -10.30
C PRO A 114 9.41 11.82 -10.73
N GLU A 115 8.85 11.08 -11.69
CA GLU A 115 9.49 9.87 -12.19
C GLU A 115 10.93 10.21 -12.61
N PRO A 116 11.92 9.42 -12.16
CA PRO A 116 13.30 9.67 -12.54
C PRO A 116 13.40 9.65 -14.06
N GLU A 117 14.25 10.52 -14.61
CA GLU A 117 14.51 10.50 -16.05
C GLU A 117 14.86 9.08 -16.51
N PRO A 118 14.30 8.62 -17.65
CA PRO A 118 14.50 7.25 -18.11
C PRO A 118 15.99 6.98 -18.27
N LEU A 119 16.50 6.10 -17.40
CA LEU A 119 17.92 5.81 -17.34
C LEU A 119 18.34 5.06 -18.61
N ASP A 120 19.31 5.60 -19.34
CA ASP A 120 19.92 4.89 -20.46
C ASP A 120 20.97 3.92 -19.91
N PHE A 121 20.62 2.63 -19.87
CA PHE A 121 21.53 1.56 -19.44
C PHE A 121 22.58 1.18 -20.50
N ARG A 122 22.57 1.82 -21.67
CA ARG A 122 23.49 1.49 -22.75
C ARG A 122 24.86 2.08 -22.46
N SER A 123 25.89 1.29 -22.70
CA SER A 123 27.26 1.80 -22.68
C SER A 123 27.46 2.83 -23.79
N VAL A 124 28.41 3.75 -23.59
CA VAL A 124 28.88 4.69 -24.62
C VAL A 124 29.20 3.97 -25.93
N THR A 125 29.80 2.78 -25.84
CA THR A 125 30.13 1.95 -27.01
C THR A 125 28.90 1.52 -27.81
N MET A 126 27.81 1.14 -27.13
CA MET A 126 26.59 0.66 -27.76
C MET A 126 25.78 1.80 -28.39
N LYS A 127 25.91 3.02 -27.86
CA LYS A 127 25.27 4.22 -28.39
C LYS A 127 26.01 4.78 -29.60
N ASP A 128 27.33 4.90 -29.48
CA ASP A 128 28.14 5.65 -30.45
C ASP A 128 28.66 4.78 -31.61
N PHE A 129 28.86 3.48 -31.38
CA PHE A 129 29.48 2.58 -32.36
C PHE A 129 28.50 1.56 -32.97
N ASN A 130 27.20 1.68 -32.70
CA ASN A 130 26.21 0.85 -33.36
C ASN A 130 25.74 1.53 -34.66
N LYS A 131 26.04 0.92 -35.80
CA LYS A 131 25.53 1.33 -37.11
C LYS A 131 24.29 0.49 -37.44
N PRO A 132 23.06 1.02 -37.27
CA PRO A 132 21.84 0.24 -37.53
C PRO A 132 21.70 -0.19 -39.00
N GLU A 133 22.37 0.52 -39.90
CA GLU A 133 22.39 0.22 -41.34
C GLU A 133 23.30 -0.96 -41.70
N PHE A 134 24.21 -1.35 -40.81
CA PHE A 134 25.13 -2.45 -41.06
C PHE A 134 24.42 -3.79 -40.84
N VAL A 135 23.87 -4.34 -41.93
CA VAL A 135 23.39 -5.72 -41.97
C VAL A 135 24.48 -6.57 -42.62
N SER A 136 25.05 -7.52 -41.87
CA SER A 136 26.04 -8.47 -42.37
C SER A 136 25.39 -9.47 -43.35
N LYS A 137 25.16 -9.03 -44.58
CA LYS A 137 24.69 -9.90 -45.66
C LYS A 137 25.89 -10.62 -46.25
N LYS A 138 25.85 -11.94 -46.25
CA LYS A 138 26.83 -12.73 -47.00
C LYS A 138 26.65 -12.40 -48.48
N PRO A 139 27.74 -12.14 -49.24
CA PRO A 139 27.64 -11.94 -50.67
C PRO A 139 27.08 -13.21 -51.33
N VAL A 140 26.37 -13.03 -52.45
CA VAL A 140 25.89 -14.16 -53.25
C VAL A 140 27.11 -14.95 -53.74
N PRO A 141 27.15 -16.28 -53.57
CA PRO A 141 28.26 -17.09 -54.08
C PRO A 141 28.37 -16.95 -55.61
N THR A 142 29.52 -16.49 -56.10
CA THR A 142 29.77 -16.31 -57.55
C THR A 142 29.97 -17.65 -58.26
N LYS A 143 30.41 -18.67 -57.53
CA LYS A 143 30.75 -20.00 -58.05
C LYS A 143 30.31 -21.09 -57.08
N THR A 144 29.97 -22.26 -57.61
CA THR A 144 29.62 -23.47 -56.86
C THR A 144 30.89 -24.16 -56.35
N HIS A 145 31.66 -23.49 -55.49
CA HIS A 145 32.85 -24.09 -54.88
C HIS A 145 32.49 -24.77 -53.56
N ASP A 146 32.89 -26.04 -53.40
CA ASP A 146 32.75 -26.78 -52.15
C ASP A 146 34.07 -26.71 -51.38
N TYR A 147 34.08 -25.95 -50.28
CA TYR A 147 35.28 -25.73 -49.47
C TYR A 147 35.92 -27.03 -48.95
N ARG A 148 35.15 -28.13 -48.89
CA ARG A 148 35.63 -29.43 -48.39
C ARG A 148 36.31 -30.27 -49.46
N LYS A 149 36.00 -30.03 -50.73
CA LYS A 149 36.44 -30.88 -51.85
C LYS A 149 37.41 -30.16 -52.77
N ASP A 150 37.19 -28.87 -52.98
CA ASP A 150 38.01 -28.08 -53.89
C ASP A 150 39.39 -27.85 -53.29
N GLN A 151 40.43 -27.96 -54.13
CA GLN A 151 41.79 -27.62 -53.72
C GLN A 151 41.89 -26.11 -53.42
N PRO A 152 42.60 -25.72 -52.35
CA PRO A 152 42.84 -24.31 -52.07
C PRO A 152 43.74 -23.72 -53.15
N VAL A 153 43.37 -22.53 -53.64
CA VAL A 153 44.25 -21.74 -54.50
C VAL A 153 45.34 -21.14 -53.62
N THR A 154 46.55 -21.62 -53.82
CA THR A 154 47.78 -21.18 -53.16
C THR A 154 48.82 -20.80 -54.20
N PHE A 155 49.87 -20.09 -53.77
CA PHE A 155 51.02 -19.79 -54.61
C PHE A 155 51.56 -21.01 -55.36
N TRP A 156 51.62 -22.17 -54.69
CA TRP A 156 52.12 -23.42 -55.25
C TRP A 156 51.19 -24.01 -56.32
N SER A 157 49.87 -23.96 -56.11
CA SER A 157 48.90 -24.48 -57.10
C SER A 157 48.88 -23.64 -58.38
N GLU A 158 49.13 -22.33 -58.27
CA GLU A 158 49.24 -21.42 -59.43
C GLU A 158 50.52 -21.66 -60.23
N HIS A 159 51.66 -21.84 -59.54
CA HIS A 159 52.97 -21.99 -60.17
C HIS A 159 53.36 -23.44 -60.44
N LYS A 160 52.41 -24.39 -60.33
CA LYS A 160 52.67 -25.83 -60.40
C LYS A 160 53.50 -26.23 -61.62
N ASP A 161 53.34 -25.54 -62.75
CA ASP A 161 54.00 -25.84 -64.03
C ASP A 161 55.41 -25.23 -64.16
N VAL A 162 55.78 -24.27 -63.32
CA VAL A 162 57.06 -23.55 -63.35
C VAL A 162 58.01 -24.02 -62.24
N ILE A 163 57.49 -24.63 -61.18
CA ILE A 163 58.27 -25.05 -60.03
C ILE A 163 59.13 -26.27 -60.36
N HIS A 164 60.42 -26.19 -60.03
CA HIS A 164 61.41 -27.26 -60.18
C HIS A 164 61.59 -27.99 -58.84
N GLY A 165 62.12 -29.22 -58.88
CA GLY A 165 62.42 -30.00 -57.67
C GLY A 165 61.19 -30.67 -57.02
N VAL A 166 60.07 -30.73 -57.74
CA VAL A 166 58.86 -31.46 -57.33
C VAL A 166 58.73 -32.75 -58.13
N SER A 167 58.13 -33.77 -57.52
CA SER A 167 57.84 -35.03 -58.21
C SER A 167 56.85 -34.82 -59.35
N GLN A 168 56.93 -35.68 -60.37
CA GLN A 168 56.00 -35.68 -61.50
C GLN A 168 54.52 -35.70 -61.07
N LYS A 169 53.69 -34.97 -61.81
CA LYS A 169 52.24 -34.91 -61.59
C LYS A 169 51.57 -36.09 -62.29
N LYS A 170 50.86 -36.93 -61.53
CA LYS A 170 50.03 -38.03 -62.08
C LYS A 170 48.60 -37.58 -62.40
N THR A 171 48.09 -36.53 -61.76
CA THR A 171 46.69 -36.08 -61.89
C THR A 171 46.62 -34.56 -61.76
N GLY A 172 45.82 -33.90 -62.60
CA GLY A 172 45.69 -32.44 -62.62
C GLY A 172 45.04 -31.84 -61.37
N ASP A 173 44.20 -32.63 -60.70
CA ASP A 173 43.43 -32.25 -59.51
C ASP A 173 44.30 -32.19 -58.24
N THR A 174 45.31 -33.05 -58.10
CA THR A 174 46.23 -33.06 -56.94
C THR A 174 47.69 -32.94 -57.41
N PRO A 175 48.18 -31.72 -57.67
CA PRO A 175 49.49 -31.52 -58.29
C PRO A 175 50.67 -31.87 -57.36
N PHE A 176 50.49 -31.80 -56.04
CA PHE A 176 51.54 -32.12 -55.06
C PHE A 176 51.13 -33.32 -54.22
N ARG A 177 51.74 -34.48 -54.51
CA ARG A 177 51.55 -35.72 -53.75
C ARG A 177 52.90 -36.37 -53.53
N LYS A 178 53.09 -37.05 -52.39
CA LYS A 178 54.30 -37.84 -52.14
C LYS A 178 54.44 -38.89 -53.24
N ASN A 179 55.60 -38.91 -53.88
CA ASN A 179 56.00 -39.90 -54.86
C ASN A 179 57.28 -40.57 -54.34
N ASP A 180 57.24 -41.90 -54.21
CA ASP A 180 58.32 -42.74 -53.71
C ASP A 180 58.83 -43.71 -54.79
N ALA A 181 58.43 -43.55 -56.06
CA ALA A 181 58.80 -44.43 -57.17
C ALA A 181 60.32 -44.63 -57.31
N PHE A 182 61.12 -43.60 -57.04
CA PHE A 182 62.59 -43.68 -57.09
C PHE A 182 63.21 -44.32 -55.84
N SER A 183 62.63 -44.11 -54.66
CA SER A 183 63.22 -44.50 -53.37
C SER A 183 62.66 -45.81 -52.79
N LYS A 184 61.63 -46.39 -53.41
CA LYS A 184 61.05 -47.67 -53.02
C LYS A 184 62.10 -48.79 -53.15
N PRO A 185 62.26 -49.68 -52.15
CA PRO A 185 63.19 -50.81 -52.25
C PRO A 185 62.76 -51.76 -53.37
N ILE A 186 63.73 -52.40 -54.02
CA ILE A 186 63.51 -53.13 -55.29
C ILE A 186 62.50 -54.28 -55.19
N GLY A 187 62.31 -54.87 -54.00
CA GLY A 187 61.31 -55.92 -53.76
C GLY A 187 59.87 -55.43 -53.68
N GLU A 188 59.65 -54.12 -53.50
CA GLU A 188 58.34 -53.47 -53.40
C GLU A 188 58.03 -52.57 -54.61
N TYR A 189 58.94 -52.53 -55.58
CA TYR A 189 58.81 -51.68 -56.76
C TYR A 189 57.68 -52.18 -57.68
N TRP A 190 56.81 -51.26 -58.07
CA TRP A 190 55.57 -51.55 -58.82
C TRP A 190 55.62 -51.11 -60.28
N ASN A 191 56.82 -51.13 -60.90
CA ASN A 191 57.05 -50.69 -62.29
C ASN A 191 56.46 -49.30 -62.57
N GLU A 192 56.56 -48.40 -61.59
CA GLU A 192 56.11 -47.02 -61.73
C GLU A 192 57.11 -46.21 -62.57
N PRO A 193 56.65 -45.32 -63.46
CA PRO A 193 57.54 -44.52 -64.29
C PRO A 193 58.50 -43.70 -63.43
N GLY A 194 59.76 -43.69 -63.85
CA GLY A 194 60.85 -42.99 -63.19
C GLY A 194 60.72 -41.46 -63.30
N PRO A 195 61.52 -40.70 -62.53
CA PRO A 195 61.60 -39.25 -62.66
C PRO A 195 61.90 -38.84 -64.12
N HIS A 196 61.25 -37.78 -64.60
CA HIS A 196 61.24 -37.27 -65.99
C HIS A 196 60.70 -38.16 -67.15
N GLU A 197 60.30 -39.42 -66.94
CA GLU A 197 59.75 -40.28 -68.03
C GLU A 197 58.37 -39.86 -68.57
N LEU A 198 57.54 -39.17 -67.78
CA LEU A 198 56.15 -38.83 -68.14
C LEU A 198 55.96 -37.38 -68.66
N GLU A 199 57.03 -36.61 -68.85
CA GLU A 199 56.91 -35.18 -69.26
C GLU A 199 56.33 -34.99 -70.67
N ASP A 200 56.34 -36.04 -71.52
CA ASP A 200 55.86 -36.01 -72.91
C ASP A 200 54.44 -36.57 -73.13
N TYR A 201 53.70 -36.97 -72.08
CA TYR A 201 52.34 -37.51 -72.25
C TYR A 201 51.29 -36.40 -72.48
N PRO A 202 50.35 -36.57 -73.42
CA PRO A 202 49.33 -35.56 -73.70
C PRO A 202 48.44 -35.36 -72.47
N LYS A 203 48.34 -34.10 -72.04
CA LYS A 203 47.47 -33.65 -70.95
C LYS A 203 46.00 -33.91 -71.36
N MET A 204 45.38 -34.96 -70.83
CA MET A 204 43.91 -35.10 -70.81
C MET A 204 43.34 -34.42 -69.57
#